data_AF-A0A484ZC61-F1
#
_entry.id   AF-A0A484ZC61-F1
#
_cell.length_a   1.000
_cell.length_b   1.000
_cell.length_c   1.000
_cell.angle_alpha   90.00
_cell.angle_beta   90.00
_cell.angle_gamma   90.00
#
_symmetry.space_group_name_H-M   'P 1'
#
loop_
_entity.id
_entity.type
_entity.pdbx_description
1 polymer ?
#
loop_
_entity_poly.entity_id
_entity_poly.type
_entity_poly.pdbx_seq_one_letter_code
_entity_poly.pdbx_strand_id
1 'polypeptide(L)'
;MITNRTYTRAKVLADLFSGVGIIEVSELDKLTGNRFDLIIHATSSGVNGDIPPLCSTLITENTACYDMFYQSGLTPFLRWAVSHGATHYADGLGMLVGQAAHAFELWNGVMPDIESVMDELRKDLAK
;
A
#
# COMPACT_ATOMS: atom_id res chain seq x y z
N MET A 1 1.37 -4.00 12.38
CA MET A 1 1.40 -5.46 12.18
C MET A 1 1.85 -5.78 10.77
N ILE A 2 2.65 -6.84 10.58
CA ILE A 2 3.09 -7.34 9.27
C ILE A 2 2.46 -8.71 9.03
N THR A 3 1.93 -8.92 7.82
CA THR A 3 1.53 -10.24 7.32
C THR A 3 2.21 -10.51 5.99
N ASN A 4 2.45 -11.77 5.66
CA ASN A 4 3.00 -12.15 4.37
C ASN A 4 2.61 -13.59 4.01
N ARG A 5 2.52 -13.89 2.72
CA ARG A 5 2.30 -15.26 2.22
C ARG A 5 3.31 -16.25 2.79
N THR A 6 4.56 -15.81 2.96
CA THR A 6 5.60 -16.56 3.68
C THR A 6 5.81 -15.95 5.06
N TYR A 7 5.14 -16.49 6.08
CA TYR A 7 5.13 -15.98 7.46
C TYR A 7 6.53 -15.73 8.04
N THR A 8 7.49 -16.63 7.79
CA THR A 8 8.86 -16.50 8.30
C THR A 8 9.55 -15.23 7.80
N ARG A 9 9.26 -14.75 6.58
CA ARG A 9 9.81 -13.48 6.08
C ARG A 9 9.29 -12.28 6.87
N ALA A 10 8.02 -12.32 7.32
CA ALA A 10 7.45 -11.26 8.14
C ALA A 10 8.08 -11.25 9.54
N LYS A 11 8.34 -12.43 10.12
CA LYS A 11 9.11 -12.55 11.38
C LYS A 11 10.51 -11.96 11.28
N VAL A 12 11.27 -12.33 10.24
CA VAL A 12 12.63 -11.80 10.03
C VAL A 12 12.63 -10.27 9.98
N LEU A 13 11.64 -9.66 9.31
CA LEU A 13 11.51 -8.20 9.27
C LEU A 13 11.18 -7.60 10.64
N ALA A 14 10.26 -8.20 11.41
CA ALA A 14 9.94 -7.72 12.75
C ALA A 14 11.14 -7.82 13.71
N ASP A 15 11.91 -8.91 13.64
CA ASP A 15 13.11 -9.10 14.46
C ASP A 15 14.18 -8.07 14.09
N LEU A 16 14.41 -7.84 12.79
CA LEU A 16 15.38 -6.86 12.27
C LEU A 16 15.09 -5.44 12.75
N PHE A 17 13.80 -5.07 12.83
CA PHE A 17 13.36 -3.73 13.22
C PHE A 17 12.84 -3.64 14.67
N SER A 18 13.11 -4.66 15.50
CA SER A 18 12.66 -4.71 16.91
C SER A 18 13.14 -3.53 17.76
N GLY A 19 14.25 -2.87 17.38
CA GLY A 19 14.75 -1.66 18.04
C GLY A 19 14.00 -0.37 17.69
N VAL A 20 13.13 -0.37 16.68
CA VAL A 20 12.39 0.82 16.21
C VAL A 20 11.05 0.97 16.93
N GLY A 21 10.46 -0.13 17.40
CA GLY A 21 9.18 -0.11 18.10
C GLY A 21 8.51 -1.48 18.15
N ILE A 22 7.23 -1.50 18.53
CA ILE A 22 6.43 -2.72 18.62
C ILE A 22 6.00 -3.15 17.22
N ILE A 23 6.53 -4.28 16.74
CA ILE A 23 6.20 -4.85 15.43
C ILE A 23 5.59 -6.23 15.62
N GLU A 24 4.26 -6.29 15.53
CA GLU A 24 3.53 -7.55 15.55
C GLU A 24 3.54 -8.23 14.19
N VAL A 25 3.52 -9.56 14.19
CA VAL A 25 3.47 -10.38 12.98
C VAL A 25 2.33 -11.39 13.09
N SER A 26 1.52 -11.50 12.03
CA SER A 26 0.43 -12.46 11.98
C SER A 26 0.37 -13.20 10.64
N GLU A 27 -0.09 -14.44 10.69
CA GLU A 27 -0.46 -15.20 9.49
C GLU A 27 -1.75 -14.61 8.90
N LEU A 28 -1.94 -14.74 7.58
CA LEU A 28 -3.01 -14.06 6.86
C LEU A 28 -4.41 -14.52 7.32
N ASP A 29 -4.57 -15.80 7.62
CA ASP A 29 -5.80 -16.43 8.11
C ASP A 29 -6.16 -16.02 9.55
N LYS A 30 -5.15 -15.63 10.35
CA LYS A 30 -5.31 -15.16 11.73
C LYS A 30 -5.62 -13.68 11.85
N LEU A 31 -5.78 -12.97 10.73
CA LEU A 31 -6.17 -11.55 10.75
C LEU A 31 -7.65 -11.35 11.07
N THR A 32 -8.49 -12.36 10.86
CA THR A 32 -9.94 -12.28 11.08
C THR A 32 -10.28 -11.77 12.49
N GLY A 33 -11.15 -10.77 12.58
CA GLY A 33 -11.58 -10.16 13.85
C GLY A 33 -10.72 -9.00 14.32
N ASN A 34 -9.53 -8.79 13.74
CA ASN A 34 -8.75 -7.59 14.01
C ASN A 34 -9.38 -6.34 13.38
N ARG A 35 -8.90 -5.17 13.82
CA ARG A 35 -9.24 -3.86 13.27
C ARG A 35 -7.96 -3.10 12.99
N PHE A 36 -7.95 -2.40 11.88
CA PHE A 36 -6.83 -1.57 11.45
C PHE A 36 -7.37 -0.24 10.94
N ASP A 37 -6.72 0.84 11.35
CA ASP A 37 -7.01 2.19 10.83
C ASP A 37 -6.45 2.37 9.42
N LEU A 38 -5.34 1.68 9.10
CA LEU A 38 -4.67 1.71 7.80
C LEU A 38 -4.19 0.32 7.41
N ILE A 39 -4.50 -0.09 6.18
CA ILE A 39 -3.98 -1.29 5.53
C ILE A 39 -3.16 -0.87 4.31
N ILE A 40 -1.88 -1.26 4.28
CA ILE A 40 -0.97 -1.02 3.16
C ILE A 40 -0.74 -2.35 2.43
N HIS A 41 -1.20 -2.43 1.18
CA HIS A 41 -0.93 -3.54 0.30
C HIS A 41 0.42 -3.34 -0.40
N ALA A 42 1.44 -4.04 0.12
CA ALA A 42 2.83 -3.94 -0.33
C ALA A 42 3.30 -5.17 -1.12
N THR A 43 2.39 -5.84 -1.83
CA THR A 43 2.70 -7.06 -2.60
C THR A 43 2.64 -6.81 -4.10
N SER A 44 3.43 -7.55 -4.87
CA SER A 44 3.43 -7.47 -6.33
C SER A 44 2.27 -8.24 -6.97
N SER A 45 1.29 -8.75 -6.22
CA SER A 45 0.18 -9.55 -6.76
C SER A 45 -0.75 -8.74 -7.68
N GLY A 46 -0.85 -7.42 -7.44
CA GLY A 46 -1.68 -6.51 -8.22
C GLY A 46 -1.35 -6.48 -9.72
N VAL A 47 -0.10 -6.82 -10.10
CA VAL A 47 0.34 -6.92 -11.51
C VAL A 47 -0.42 -8.00 -12.28
N ASN A 48 -0.79 -9.09 -11.62
CA ASN A 48 -1.52 -10.21 -12.24
C ASN A 48 -3.04 -10.12 -12.06
N GLY A 49 -3.54 -9.04 -11.45
CA GLY A 49 -4.95 -8.94 -11.08
C GLY A 49 -5.30 -9.61 -9.74
N ASP A 50 -4.32 -10.21 -9.06
CA ASP A 50 -4.55 -11.00 -7.84
C ASP A 50 -4.53 -10.13 -6.58
N ILE A 51 -5.41 -10.47 -5.64
CA ILE A 51 -5.39 -9.95 -4.26
C ILE A 51 -5.05 -11.08 -3.29
N PRO A 52 -4.29 -10.82 -2.21
CA PRO A 52 -4.14 -11.80 -1.13
C PRO A 52 -5.52 -12.18 -0.58
N PRO A 53 -5.74 -13.45 -0.13
CA PRO A 53 -7.02 -13.89 0.40
C PRO A 53 -7.26 -13.29 1.80
N LEU A 54 -7.58 -11.99 1.82
CA LEU A 54 -7.88 -11.21 3.00
C LEU A 54 -9.35 -11.39 3.39
N CYS A 55 -9.61 -11.44 4.70
CA CYS A 55 -10.97 -11.40 5.20
C CYS A 55 -11.58 -10.02 4.96
N SER A 56 -12.78 -9.95 4.36
CA SER A 56 -13.48 -8.69 4.12
C SER A 56 -13.83 -7.93 5.39
N THR A 57 -13.92 -8.62 6.54
CA THR A 57 -14.18 -7.99 7.86
C THR A 57 -13.06 -7.07 8.33
N LEU A 58 -11.91 -7.07 7.65
CA LEU A 58 -10.82 -6.13 7.86
C LEU A 58 -11.11 -4.74 7.32
N ILE A 59 -12.05 -4.63 6.37
CA ILE A 59 -12.43 -3.36 5.74
C ILE A 59 -13.67 -2.81 6.41
N THR A 60 -13.59 -1.55 6.80
CA THR A 60 -14.68 -0.76 7.34
C THR A 60 -14.62 0.64 6.74
N GLU A 61 -15.66 1.44 6.93
CA GLU A 61 -15.67 2.86 6.54
C GLU A 61 -14.57 3.69 7.22
N ASN A 62 -14.03 3.22 8.35
CA ASN A 62 -12.97 3.87 9.11
C ASN A 62 -11.57 3.34 8.74
N THR A 63 -11.48 2.35 7.85
CA THR A 63 -10.21 1.75 7.42
C THR A 63 -9.72 2.42 6.16
N ALA A 64 -8.57 3.09 6.24
CA ALA A 64 -7.86 3.58 5.08
C ALA A 64 -7.13 2.44 4.35
N CYS A 65 -7.15 2.46 3.03
CA CYS A 65 -6.48 1.45 2.20
C CYS A 65 -5.49 2.09 1.24
N TYR A 66 -4.24 1.65 1.30
CA TYR A 66 -3.18 2.12 0.41
C TYR A 66 -2.63 0.95 -0.40
N ASP A 67 -2.63 1.05 -1.72
CA ASP A 67 -1.93 0.08 -2.57
C ASP A 67 -0.59 0.67 -3.01
N MET A 68 0.51 -0.06 -2.85
CA MET A 68 1.79 0.37 -3.43
C MET A 68 1.81 0.23 -4.96
N PHE A 69 0.88 -0.57 -5.53
CA PHE A 69 0.68 -0.64 -6.96
C PHE A 69 -0.17 0.54 -7.48
N TYR A 70 -0.06 0.85 -8.76
CA TYR A 70 -0.83 1.88 -9.44
C TYR A 70 -1.18 1.42 -10.86
N GLN A 71 -2.33 1.84 -11.36
CA GLN A 71 -2.77 1.58 -12.73
C GLN A 71 -3.83 2.60 -13.15
N SER A 72 -4.32 2.50 -14.39
CA SER A 72 -5.51 3.26 -14.79
C SER A 72 -6.74 2.79 -13.99
N GLY A 73 -7.39 3.73 -13.31
CA GLY A 73 -8.51 3.44 -12.40
C GLY A 73 -8.10 2.64 -11.16
N LEU A 74 -9.06 2.01 -10.50
CA LEU A 74 -8.79 1.25 -9.27
C LEU A 74 -7.96 -0.01 -9.55
N THR A 75 -6.90 -0.21 -8.76
CA THR A 75 -6.16 -1.48 -8.66
C THR A 75 -7.08 -2.62 -8.21
N PRO A 76 -6.73 -3.90 -8.43
CA PRO A 76 -7.52 -5.02 -7.91
C PRO A 76 -7.77 -4.94 -6.40
N PHE A 77 -6.76 -4.57 -5.62
CA PHE A 77 -6.88 -4.42 -4.16
C PHE A 77 -7.80 -3.25 -3.79
N LEU A 78 -7.63 -2.08 -4.41
CA LEU A 78 -8.49 -0.92 -4.10
C LEU A 78 -9.93 -1.15 -4.54
N ARG A 79 -10.15 -1.82 -5.68
CA ARG A 79 -11.49 -2.23 -6.13
C ARG A 79 -12.16 -3.14 -5.11
N TRP A 80 -11.42 -4.12 -4.60
CA TRP A 80 -11.90 -5.01 -3.54
C TRP A 80 -12.15 -4.25 -2.23
N ALA A 81 -11.28 -3.33 -1.82
CA ALA A 81 -11.46 -2.54 -0.62
C ALA A 81 -12.72 -1.67 -0.70
N VAL A 82 -12.92 -0.97 -1.82
CA VAL A 82 -14.10 -0.13 -2.07
C VAL A 82 -15.37 -0.97 -2.08
N SER A 83 -15.36 -2.17 -2.69
CA SER A 83 -16.54 -3.05 -2.68
C SER A 83 -16.91 -3.58 -1.29
N HIS A 84 -16.01 -3.45 -0.31
CA HIS A 84 -16.22 -3.85 1.09
C HIS A 84 -16.34 -2.66 2.05
N GLY A 85 -16.50 -1.44 1.52
CA GLY A 85 -16.85 -0.26 2.32
C GLY A 85 -15.72 0.71 2.63
N ALA A 86 -14.52 0.53 2.06
CA ALA A 86 -13.47 1.53 2.19
C ALA A 86 -13.87 2.85 1.51
N THR A 87 -13.88 3.94 2.28
CA THR A 87 -14.14 5.31 1.79
C THR A 87 -12.86 6.12 1.62
N HIS A 88 -11.78 5.73 2.33
CA HIS A 88 -10.47 6.34 2.26
C HIS A 88 -9.50 5.39 1.56
N TYR A 89 -9.04 5.77 0.37
CA TYR A 89 -8.09 4.96 -0.38
C TYR A 89 -7.15 5.77 -1.28
N ALA A 90 -5.96 5.24 -1.50
CA ALA A 90 -4.98 5.80 -2.43
C ALA A 90 -4.14 4.68 -3.08
N ASP A 91 -3.63 4.94 -4.27
CA ASP A 91 -2.72 4.05 -5.00
C ASP A 91 -1.26 4.49 -4.86
N GLY A 92 -0.37 3.75 -5.52
CA GLY A 92 1.07 3.91 -5.40
C GLY A 92 1.63 5.10 -6.17
N LEU A 93 0.81 5.87 -6.90
CA LEU A 93 1.32 6.91 -7.78
C LEU A 93 2.02 8.03 -7.00
N GLY A 94 1.47 8.41 -5.84
CA GLY A 94 2.09 9.39 -4.96
C GLY A 94 3.44 8.93 -4.43
N MET A 95 3.55 7.64 -4.08
CA MET A 95 4.83 7.05 -3.68
C MET A 95 5.84 7.02 -4.83
N LEU A 96 5.42 6.69 -6.05
CA LEU A 96 6.27 6.69 -7.25
C LEU A 96 6.90 8.07 -7.49
N VAL A 97 6.10 9.14 -7.44
CA VAL A 97 6.59 10.50 -7.66
C VAL A 97 7.42 10.96 -6.47
N GLY A 98 6.95 10.74 -5.24
CA GLY A 98 7.65 11.16 -4.03
C GLY A 98 9.05 10.56 -3.91
N GLN A 99 9.22 9.26 -4.17
CA GLN A 99 10.54 8.64 -4.15
C GLN A 99 11.45 9.16 -5.27
N ALA A 100 10.90 9.46 -6.45
CA ALA A 100 11.66 10.02 -7.56
C ALA A 100 12.12 11.45 -7.25
N ALA A 101 11.27 12.24 -6.59
CA ALA A 101 11.57 13.60 -6.15
C ALA A 101 12.74 13.61 -5.17
N HIS A 102 12.74 12.70 -4.17
CA HIS A 102 13.87 12.56 -3.25
C HIS A 102 15.17 12.11 -3.94
N ALA A 103 15.10 11.20 -4.92
CA ALA A 103 16.28 10.83 -5.71
C ALA A 103 16.79 12.01 -6.56
N PHE A 104 15.89 12.79 -7.15
CA PHE A 104 16.22 13.98 -7.92
C PHE A 104 16.89 15.04 -7.05
N GLU A 105 16.35 15.29 -5.85
CA GLU A 105 16.93 16.20 -4.85
C GLU A 105 18.35 15.76 -4.47
N LEU A 106 18.55 14.47 -4.21
CA LEU A 106 19.86 13.94 -3.85
C LEU A 106 20.92 14.22 -4.93
N TRP A 107 20.56 14.11 -6.21
CA TRP A 107 21.50 14.30 -7.32
C TRP A 107 21.67 15.75 -7.75
N ASN A 108 20.62 16.57 -7.65
CA ASN A 108 20.61 17.92 -8.22
C ASN A 108 20.55 19.02 -7.16
N GLY A 109 20.39 18.68 -5.89
CA GLY A 109 20.29 19.62 -4.78
C GLY A 109 18.99 20.43 -4.76
N VAL A 110 17.97 20.02 -5.52
CA VAL A 110 16.69 20.73 -5.65
C VAL A 110 15.54 19.73 -5.54
N MET A 111 14.60 19.96 -4.62
CA MET A 111 13.35 19.22 -4.55
C MET A 111 12.41 19.68 -5.67
N PRO A 112 12.00 18.79 -6.60
CA PRO A 112 11.05 19.16 -7.64
C PRO A 112 9.63 19.32 -7.06
N ASP A 113 8.79 20.05 -7.77
CA ASP A 113 7.36 20.15 -7.44
C ASP A 113 6.65 18.81 -7.73
N ILE A 114 6.21 18.14 -6.66
CA ILE A 114 5.60 16.81 -6.71
C ILE A 114 4.17 16.89 -7.26
N GLU A 115 3.42 17.95 -6.96
CA GLU A 115 1.99 18.04 -7.29
C GLU A 115 1.77 18.14 -8.80
N SER A 116 2.53 18.99 -9.48
CA SER A 116 2.45 19.14 -10.94
C SER A 116 2.77 17.84 -11.68
N VAL A 117 3.81 17.11 -11.24
CA VAL A 117 4.19 15.82 -11.84
C VAL A 117 3.12 14.76 -11.61
N MET A 118 2.54 14.70 -10.41
CA MET A 118 1.43 13.77 -10.14
C MET A 118 0.21 14.04 -11.03
N ASP A 119 -0.16 15.31 -11.23
CA ASP A 119 -1.30 15.68 -12.05
C ASP A 119 -1.11 15.34 -13.52
N GLU A 120 0.11 15.49 -14.05
CA GLU A 120 0.44 15.05 -15.42
C GLU A 120 0.36 13.53 -15.56
N LEU A 121 0.96 12.78 -14.63
CA LEU A 121 0.94 11.31 -14.68
C LEU A 121 -0.48 10.73 -14.55
N ARG A 122 -1.34 11.36 -13.74
CA ARG A 122 -2.76 10.97 -13.64
C ARG A 122 -3.50 11.15 -14.97
N LYS A 123 -3.22 12.23 -15.69
CA LYS A 123 -3.82 12.46 -17.02
C LYS A 123 -3.34 11.42 -18.02
N ASP A 124 -2.07 11.05 -17.98
CA ASP A 124 -1.51 10.06 -18.90
C ASP A 124 -2.02 8.64 -18.60
N LEU A 125 -2.19 8.27 -17.34
CA LEU A 125 -2.78 6.99 -16.94
C LEU A 125 -4.27 6.89 -17.29
N ALA A 126 -4.98 8.01 -17.46
CA ALA A 126 -6.40 8.04 -17.80
C ALA A 126 -6.68 7.99 -19.32
N LYS A 127 -5.65 8.05 -20.16
CA LYS A 127 -5.75 7.89 -21.62
C LYS A 127 -5.84 6.42 -22.00
#